data_AF-A0AAV6A371-F1
#
_entry.id   AF-A0AAV6A371-F1
#
_cell.length_a   1.000
_cell.length_b   1.000
_cell.length_c   1.000
_cell.angle_alpha   90.00
_cell.angle_beta   90.00
_cell.angle_gamma   90.00
#
_symmetry.space_group_name_H-M   'P 1'
#
loop_
_entity.id
_entity.type
_entity.pdbx_description
1 polymer ?
#
loop_
_entity_poly.entity_id
_entity_poly.type
_entity_poly.pdbx_seq_one_letter_code
_entity_poly.pdbx_strand_id
1 'polypeptide(L)' 'MARPVEVSWLGHLKTEARIGPHRLLIDEPVDKGGEDSGPTPSETVLAALGA' A
#
# COMPACT_ATOMS: atom_id res chain seq x y z
N MET A 1 -15.63 -14.47 8.55
CA MET A 1 -14.26 -14.26 9.08
C MET A 1 -13.51 -13.33 8.14
N ALA A 2 -12.78 -12.34 8.66
CA ALA A 2 -11.92 -11.51 7.83
C ALA A 2 -10.74 -12.34 7.28
N ARG A 3 -10.30 -12.05 6.05
CA ARG A 3 -9.11 -12.67 5.47
C ARG A 3 -7.86 -12.11 6.19
N PRO A 4 -6.79 -12.90 6.36
CA PRO A 4 -5.53 -12.35 6.85
C PRO A 4 -5.02 -11.28 5.87
N VAL A 5 -4.52 -10.19 6.43
CA VAL A 5 -3.84 -9.12 5.71
C VAL A 5 -2.39 -9.12 6.18
N GLU A 6 -1.47 -9.40 5.26
CA GLU A 6 -0.04 -9.37 5.53
C GLU A 6 0.56 -8.13 4.86
N VAL A 7 1.31 -7.33 5.61
CA VAL A 7 1.99 -6.14 5.09
C VAL A 7 3.48 -6.32 5.28
N SER A 8 4.24 -6.18 4.19
CA SER A 8 5.70 -6.28 4.19
C SER A 8 6.31 -4.97 3.72
N TRP A 9 7.35 -4.51 4.41
CA TRP A 9 8.16 -3.37 3.98
C TRP A 9 9.17 -3.80 2.91
N LEU A 10 9.24 -3.05 1.81
CA LEU A 10 10.07 -3.38 0.66
C LEU A 10 11.32 -2.50 0.52
N GLY A 11 11.51 -1.49 1.37
CA GLY A 11 12.52 -0.46 1.17
C GLY A 11 11.92 0.82 0.60
N HIS A 12 12.67 1.92 0.65
CA HIS A 12 12.32 3.18 -0.05
C HIS A 12 10.88 3.66 0.19
N LEU A 13 10.40 3.62 1.44
CA LEU A 13 9.03 3.98 1.83
C LEU A 13 7.90 3.19 1.14
N LYS A 14 8.24 2.04 0.57
CA LYS A 14 7.32 1.13 -0.12
C LYS A 14 6.89 -0.04 0.75
N THR A 15 5.64 -0.44 0.63
CA THR A 15 5.09 -1.65 1.25
C THR A 15 4.26 -2.45 0.25
N GLU A 16 4.21 -3.77 0.43
CA GLU A 16 3.26 -4.63 -0.26
C GLU A 16 2.28 -5.23 0.75
N ALA A 17 0.99 -5.04 0.50
CA ALA A 17 -0.09 -5.69 1.22
C ALA A 17 -0.61 -6.90 0.44
N ARG A 18 -0.74 -8.05 1.10
CA ARG A 18 -1.31 -9.28 0.56
C ARG A 18 -2.64 -9.58 1.24
N ILE A 19 -3.69 -9.70 0.44
CA ILE A 19 -5.07 -9.95 0.89
C ILE A 19 -5.61 -11.14 0.09
N GLY A 20 -5.36 -12.36 0.58
CA GLY A 20 -5.64 -13.56 -0.21
C GLY A 20 -4.82 -13.59 -1.51
N PRO A 21 -5.44 -13.68 -2.70
CA PRO A 21 -4.71 -13.66 -3.97
C PRO A 21 -4.31 -12.25 -4.43
N HIS A 22 -4.80 -11.20 -3.76
CA HIS A 22 -4.59 -9.82 -4.19
C HIS A 22 -3.30 -9.26 -3.59
N ARG A 23 -2.56 -8.50 -4.41
CA ARG A 23 -1.39 -7.71 -4.01
C ARG A 23 -1.67 -6.24 -4.26
N LEU A 24 -1.34 -5.41 -3.29
CA LEU A 24 -1.39 -3.96 -3.39
C LEU A 24 -0.02 -3.39 -3.05
N LEU A 25 0.58 -2.68 -3.98
CA LEU A 25 1.81 -1.91 -3.78
C LEU A 25 1.42 -0.52 -3.27
N ILE A 26 2.02 -0.08 -2.17
CA ILE A 26 1.78 1.22 -1.56
C ILE A 26 3.12 1.91 -1.44
N ASP A 27 3.22 3.14 -1.92
CA ASP A 27 4.49 3.86 -2.06
C ASP A 27 4.29 5.36 -1.85
N GLU A 28 5.23 6.02 -1.19
CA GLU A 28 5.22 7.47 -1.11
C GLU A 28 5.70 8.09 -2.44
N PRO A 29 5.32 9.34 -2.75
CA PRO A 29 5.78 10.02 -3.95
C PRO A 29 7.28 10.36 -3.86
N VAL A 30 7.87 10.66 -5.01
CA VAL A 30 9.30 10.96 -5.14
C VAL A 30 9.74 12.15 -4.27
N ASP A 31 8.92 13.19 -4.16
CA ASP A 31 9.21 14.39 -3.37
C ASP A 31 9.21 14.14 -1.84
N LYS A 32 8.71 12.98 -1.40
CA LYS A 32 8.76 12.50 -0.02
C LYS A 32 9.73 11.33 0.21
N GLY A 33 10.48 10.95 -0.83
CA GLY A 33 11.52 9.92 -0.74
C GLY A 33 11.06 8.49 -1.05
N GLY A 34 9.85 8.31 -1.60
CA GLY A 34 9.43 7.05 -2.21
C GLY A 34 9.72 7.02 -3.71
N GLU A 35 9.10 6.09 -4.42
CA GLU A 35 9.31 5.89 -5.87
C GLU A 35 8.07 6.16 -6.72
N ASP A 36 6.96 6.59 -6.12
CA ASP A 36 5.70 6.89 -6.82
C ASP A 36 5.20 5.70 -7.69
N SER A 37 5.45 4.47 -7.24
CA SER A 37 5.12 3.24 -7.99
C SER A 37 3.76 2.63 -7.63
N GLY A 38 3.02 3.26 -6.73
CA GLY A 38 1.68 2.88 -6.27
C GLY A 38 1.03 4.04 -5.51
N PRO A 39 -0.24 3.90 -5.10
CA PRO A 39 -0.91 4.90 -4.26
C PRO A 39 -0.16 5.08 -2.94
N THR A 40 -0.22 6.28 -2.39
CA THR A 40 0.29 6.56 -1.05
C THR A 40 -0.51 5.79 0.01
N PRO A 41 0.04 5.60 1.22
CA PRO A 41 -0.71 5.03 2.34
C PRO A 41 -2.00 5.80 2.62
N SER A 42 -1.98 7.13 2.51
CA SER A 42 -3.13 7.98 2.77
C SER A 42 -4.21 7.85 1.69
N GLU A 43 -3.84 7.83 0.41
CA GLU A 43 -4.77 7.58 -0.70
C GLU A 43 -5.39 6.19 -0.60
N THR A 44 -4.61 5.19 -0.18
CA THR A 44 -5.09 3.81 0.04
C THR A 44 -6.19 3.76 1.11
N VAL A 45 -6.00 4.48 2.23
CA VAL A 45 -7.02 4.56 3.29
C VAL A 45 -8.28 5.29 2.79
N LEU A 46 -8.12 6.41 2.08
CA LEU A 46 -9.26 7.16 1.54
C LEU A 46 -10.06 6.35 0.52
N ALA A 47 -9.38 5.60 -0.35
CA ALA A 47 -10.02 4.70 -1.30
C ALA A 47 -10.82 3.60 -0.58
N ALA A 48 -10.24 2.99 0.47
CA ALA A 48 -10.93 1.98 1.25
C ALA A 48 -12.15 2.54 2.01
N LEU A 49 -12.09 3.79 2.47
CA LEU A 49 -13.21 4.45 3.15
C LEU A 49 -14.36 4.79 2.18
N GLY A 50 -14.04 5.10 0.92
CA GLY A 50 -15.04 5.51 -0.08
C GLY A 50 -15.74 4.36 -0.82
N ALA A 51 -15.33 3.11 -0.60
CA ALA A 51 -15.90 1.91 -1.22
C ALA A 51 -17.03 1.30 -0.39
#